data_AF-A0A6G3QDF7-F1
#
_entry.id   AF-A0A6G3QDF7-F1
#
_cell.length_a   1.000
_cell.length_b   1.000
_cell.length_c   1.000
_cell.angle_alpha   90.00
_cell.angle_beta   90.00
_cell.angle_gamma   90.00
#
_symmetry.space_group_name_H-M   'P 1'
#
loop_
_entity.id
_entity.type
_entity.pdbx_description
1 polymer ?
#
loop_
_entity_poly.entity_id
_entity_poly.type
_entity_poly.pdbx_seq_one_letter_code
_entity_poly.pdbx_strand_id
1 'polypeptide(L)'
;MADDAPPGQADGHSQVLIRRHRRTGTLSFYRTWHPDPQPISVLVSAVCRRWRVEEDLQGAKGLAHLDTGQVTCWTSWHRWSLMAMIAYALLAVGALHEPRSNPTDPNGEIAMVPVSPRELLTLLRVFALPRPRQDTDPTHALHWSRWRRHHQHQATACHRRWNEITAVATT
;
A
#
# COMPACT_ATOMS: atom_id res chain seq x y z
N MET A 1 33.92 -14.90 -13.83
CA MET A 1 33.04 -13.76 -13.51
C MET A 1 33.48 -13.29 -12.14
N ALA A 2 34.16 -12.15 -12.05
CA ALA A 2 34.73 -11.69 -10.79
C ALA A 2 33.60 -11.43 -9.78
N ASP A 3 33.77 -11.96 -8.59
CA ASP A 3 32.83 -11.77 -7.49
C ASP A 3 33.03 -10.35 -6.95
N ASP A 4 32.20 -9.40 -7.37
CA ASP A 4 32.15 -8.03 -6.83
C ASP A 4 31.62 -8.00 -5.38
N ALA A 5 31.73 -9.10 -4.63
CA ALA A 5 31.37 -9.15 -3.23
C ALA A 5 32.35 -8.28 -2.42
N PRO A 6 31.86 -7.31 -1.63
CA PRO A 6 32.72 -6.55 -0.75
C PRO A 6 33.42 -7.48 0.25
N PRO A 7 34.68 -7.19 0.63
CA PRO A 7 35.44 -8.03 1.55
C PRO A 7 34.71 -8.16 2.89
N GLY A 8 34.52 -9.39 3.36
CA GLY A 8 33.78 -9.71 4.59
C GLY A 8 32.31 -10.12 4.40
N GLN A 9 31.83 -10.23 3.16
CA GLN A 9 30.52 -10.83 2.87
C GLN A 9 30.54 -12.32 3.24
N ALA A 10 29.63 -12.74 4.11
CA ALA A 10 29.46 -14.16 4.45
C ALA A 10 29.10 -14.97 3.19
N ASP A 11 29.59 -16.21 3.13
CA ASP A 11 29.20 -17.17 2.09
C ASP A 11 27.67 -17.26 2.03
N GLY A 12 27.14 -17.32 0.81
CA GLY A 12 25.71 -17.35 0.57
C GLY A 12 25.38 -17.66 -0.88
N HIS A 13 24.09 -17.67 -1.20
CA HIS A 13 23.60 -18.03 -2.50
C HIS A 13 23.10 -16.78 -3.25
N SER A 14 23.53 -16.64 -4.50
CA SER A 14 23.05 -15.59 -5.40
C SER A 14 22.25 -16.18 -6.55
N GLN A 15 21.09 -15.58 -6.84
CA GLN A 15 20.25 -15.96 -7.98
C GLN A 15 19.83 -14.71 -8.76
N VAL A 16 19.58 -14.87 -10.06
CA VAL A 16 19.04 -13.81 -10.92
C VAL A 16 17.63 -14.18 -11.33
N LEU A 17 16.67 -13.34 -10.94
CA LEU A 17 15.29 -13.45 -11.38
C LEU A 17 15.08 -12.61 -12.64
N ILE A 18 14.42 -13.21 -13.63
CA ILE A 18 14.08 -12.56 -14.89
C ILE A 18 12.56 -12.49 -15.01
N ARG A 19 12.02 -11.27 -15.07
CA ARG A 19 10.60 -11.02 -15.34
C ARG A 19 10.43 -10.59 -16.79
N ARG A 20 9.54 -11.27 -17.53
CA ARG A 20 9.16 -10.88 -18.89
C ARG A 20 7.79 -10.19 -18.91
N HIS A 21 7.72 -8.99 -19.45
CA HIS A 21 6.45 -8.29 -19.65
C HIS A 21 5.63 -8.97 -20.76
N ARG A 22 4.38 -9.35 -20.48
CA ARG A 22 3.57 -10.20 -21.37
C ARG A 22 3.26 -9.59 -22.74
N ARG A 23 3.06 -8.26 -22.82
CA ARG A 23 2.69 -7.59 -24.08
C ARG A 23 3.88 -7.08 -24.88
N THR A 24 4.88 -6.50 -24.22
CA THR A 24 6.02 -5.86 -24.89
C THR A 24 7.25 -6.77 -24.98
N GLY A 25 7.25 -7.90 -24.28
CA GLY A 25 8.41 -8.80 -24.20
C GLY A 25 9.58 -8.24 -23.38
N THR A 26 9.51 -7.01 -22.88
CA THR A 26 10.58 -6.35 -22.11
C THR A 26 10.98 -7.20 -20.90
N LEU A 27 12.29 -7.37 -20.72
CA LEU A 27 12.86 -8.12 -19.60
C LEU A 27 13.28 -7.18 -18.46
N SER A 28 13.04 -7.60 -17.23
CA SER A 28 13.57 -6.95 -16.02
C SER A 28 14.36 -7.98 -15.22
N PHE A 29 15.54 -7.58 -14.76
CA PHE A 29 16.48 -8.45 -14.05
C PHE A 29 16.58 -8.04 -12.59
N TYR A 30 16.55 -9.01 -11.67
CA TYR A 30 16.72 -8.77 -10.24
C TYR A 30 17.78 -9.73 -9.71
N ARG A 31 18.86 -9.19 -9.14
CA ARG A 31 19.86 -9.97 -8.42
C ARG A 31 19.42 -10.11 -6.96
N THR A 32 19.36 -11.34 -6.46
CA THR A 32 19.01 -11.65 -5.08
C THR A 32 20.18 -12.35 -4.40
N TRP A 33 20.44 -11.99 -3.14
CA TRP A 33 21.37 -12.68 -2.25
C TRP A 33 20.58 -13.22 -1.05
N HIS A 34 20.89 -14.44 -0.62
CA HIS A 34 20.29 -15.06 0.56
C HIS A 34 21.29 -15.99 1.26
N PRO A 35 21.24 -16.10 2.60
CA PRO A 35 22.16 -16.95 3.35
C PRO A 35 21.90 -18.44 3.10
N ASP A 36 20.63 -18.85 3.03
CA ASP A 36 20.21 -20.23 2.79
C ASP A 36 19.38 -20.34 1.50
N PRO A 37 19.43 -21.46 0.75
CA PRO A 37 18.68 -21.65 -0.48
C PRO A 37 17.18 -21.36 -0.33
N GLN A 38 16.70 -20.30 -1.01
CA GLN A 38 15.29 -19.92 -1.01
C GLN A 38 14.55 -20.41 -2.27
N PRO A 39 13.27 -20.81 -2.15
CA PRO A 39 12.45 -21.10 -3.31
C PRO A 39 12.15 -19.83 -4.11
N ILE A 40 11.94 -19.99 -5.43
CA ILE A 40 11.64 -18.87 -6.33
C ILE A 40 10.43 -18.05 -5.88
N SER A 41 9.43 -18.68 -5.26
CA SER A 41 8.23 -18.00 -4.74
C SER A 41 8.56 -16.96 -3.66
N VAL A 42 9.52 -17.26 -2.77
CA VAL A 42 9.98 -16.33 -1.73
C VAL A 42 10.75 -15.17 -2.35
N LEU A 43 11.62 -15.46 -3.32
CA LEU A 43 12.39 -14.42 -4.03
C LEU A 43 11.47 -13.50 -4.83
N VAL A 44 10.48 -14.06 -5.52
CA VAL A 44 9.45 -13.29 -6.24
C VAL A 44 8.64 -12.43 -5.25
N SER A 45 8.24 -12.98 -4.10
CA SER A 45 7.54 -12.22 -3.06
C SER A 45 8.37 -11.03 -2.58
N ALA A 46 9.66 -11.23 -2.30
CA ALA A 46 10.57 -10.17 -1.89
C ALA A 46 10.73 -9.07 -2.95
N VAL A 47 10.93 -9.46 -4.21
CA VAL A 47 11.01 -8.50 -5.34
C VAL A 47 9.70 -7.74 -5.51
N CYS A 48 8.55 -8.41 -5.40
CA CYS A 48 7.24 -7.78 -5.50
C CYS A 48 6.97 -6.82 -4.34
N ARG A 49 7.47 -7.09 -3.12
CA ARG A 49 7.35 -6.17 -1.98
C ARG A 49 8.00 -4.81 -2.22
N ARG A 50 9.04 -4.73 -3.06
CA ARG A 50 9.69 -3.45 -3.41
C ARG A 50 8.69 -2.42 -3.95
N TRP A 51 7.70 -2.88 -4.73
CA TRP A 51 6.66 -1.99 -5.25
C TRP A 51 5.75 -1.46 -4.15
N ARG A 52 5.38 -2.33 -3.19
CA ARG A 52 4.58 -1.91 -2.03
C ARG A 52 5.29 -0.84 -1.20
N VAL A 53 6.60 -0.94 -1.04
CA VAL A 53 7.39 0.10 -0.36
C VAL A 53 7.28 1.45 -1.08
N GLU A 54 7.30 1.48 -2.41
CA GLU A 54 7.13 2.72 -3.17
C GLU A 54 5.71 3.29 -3.02
N GLU A 55 4.69 2.43 -3.03
CA GLU A 55 3.30 2.83 -2.76
C GLU A 55 3.15 3.42 -1.35
N ASP A 56 3.78 2.80 -0.34
CA ASP A 56 3.77 3.28 1.04
C ASP A 56 4.50 4.62 1.16
N LEU A 57 5.65 4.79 0.49
CA LEU A 57 6.39 6.06 0.43
C LEU A 57 5.56 7.16 -0.25
N GLN A 58 4.87 6.84 -1.34
CA GLN A 58 3.98 7.78 -2.01
C GLN A 58 2.79 8.16 -1.13
N GLY A 59 2.23 7.20 -0.39
CA GLY A 59 1.22 7.43 0.62
C GLY A 59 1.72 8.33 1.76
N ALA A 60 2.93 8.11 2.25
CA ALA A 60 3.55 8.90 3.31
C ALA A 60 3.78 10.36 2.88
N LYS A 61 4.21 10.60 1.63
CA LYS A 61 4.26 11.97 1.06
C LYS A 61 2.87 12.60 1.04
N GLY A 62 1.89 11.91 0.47
CA GLY A 62 0.54 12.45 0.26
C GLY A 62 -0.31 12.64 1.52
N LEU A 63 -0.07 11.88 2.60
CA LEU A 63 -0.90 11.87 3.81
C LEU A 63 -0.18 12.35 5.07
N ALA A 64 1.14 12.14 5.14
CA ALA A 64 1.97 12.48 6.29
C ALA A 64 3.04 13.53 5.95
N HIS A 65 3.00 14.11 4.74
CA HIS A 65 3.86 15.22 4.33
C HIS A 65 5.36 14.90 4.41
N LEU A 66 5.72 13.65 4.08
CA LEU A 66 7.12 13.18 4.14
C LEU A 66 8.09 14.06 3.33
N ASP A 67 7.62 14.67 2.24
CA ASP A 67 8.40 15.48 1.30
C ASP A 67 8.39 16.99 1.60
N THR A 68 7.67 17.45 2.64
CA THR A 68 7.59 18.89 2.96
C THR A 68 8.52 19.33 4.10
N GLY A 69 9.34 18.42 4.63
CA GLY A 69 10.24 18.70 5.74
C GLY A 69 11.42 19.60 5.34
N GLN A 70 12.00 20.31 6.31
CA GLN A 70 13.24 21.04 6.08
C GLN A 70 14.40 20.07 5.87
N VAL A 71 15.08 20.19 4.72
CA VAL A 71 16.25 19.35 4.37
C VAL A 71 17.59 20.00 4.68
N THR A 72 17.58 21.21 5.24
CA THR A 72 18.79 22.04 5.44
C THR A 72 19.68 21.56 6.58
N CYS A 73 19.13 20.85 7.57
CA CYS A 73 19.88 20.32 8.71
C CYS A 73 19.54 18.85 8.91
N TRP A 74 20.57 18.01 9.10
CA TRP A 74 20.43 16.57 9.34
C TRP A 74 19.40 16.24 10.43
N THR A 75 19.50 16.90 11.58
CA THR A 75 18.61 16.64 12.73
C THR A 75 17.15 17.00 12.42
N SER A 76 16.92 18.09 11.69
CA SER A 76 15.58 18.53 11.29
C SER A 76 14.97 17.54 10.29
N TRP A 77 15.73 17.20 9.25
CA TRP A 77 15.35 16.22 8.24
C TRP A 77 15.02 14.87 8.87
N HIS A 78 15.93 14.31 9.67
CA HIS A 78 15.76 12.99 10.29
C HIS A 78 14.54 12.94 11.20
N ARG A 79 14.34 13.96 12.07
CA ARG A 79 13.18 14.01 12.97
C ARG A 79 11.87 14.14 12.18
N TRP A 80 11.83 14.98 11.16
CA TRP A 80 10.65 15.14 10.31
C TRP A 80 10.31 13.84 9.58
N SER A 81 11.28 13.25 8.88
CA SER A 81 11.09 12.00 8.14
C SER A 81 10.62 10.87 9.04
N LEU A 82 11.22 10.71 10.23
CA LEU A 82 10.80 9.70 11.20
C LEU A 82 9.34 9.92 11.64
N MET A 83 8.97 11.15 12.01
CA MET A 83 7.60 11.46 12.44
C MET A 83 6.58 11.26 11.31
N ALA A 84 6.90 11.66 10.09
CA ALA A 84 6.04 11.44 8.91
C ALA A 84 5.87 9.95 8.60
N MET A 85 6.95 9.16 8.66
CA MET A 85 6.87 7.71 8.48
C MET A 85 6.06 7.01 9.58
N ILE A 86 6.24 7.40 10.85
CA ILE A 86 5.44 6.89 11.98
C ILE A 86 3.96 7.24 11.80
N ALA A 87 3.65 8.50 11.46
CA ALA A 87 2.28 8.93 11.24
C ALA A 87 1.60 8.13 10.11
N TYR A 88 2.30 7.93 9.00
CA TYR A 88 1.79 7.10 7.91
C TYR A 88 1.62 5.63 8.33
N ALA A 89 2.58 5.06 9.05
CA ALA A 89 2.50 3.69 9.55
C ALA A 89 1.29 3.49 10.47
N LEU A 90 1.00 4.45 11.36
CA LEU A 90 -0.20 4.42 12.20
C LEU A 90 -1.49 4.45 11.36
N LEU A 91 -1.54 5.26 10.30
CA LEU A 91 -2.69 5.27 9.38
C LEU A 91 -2.82 3.96 8.61
N ALA A 92 -1.73 3.39 8.12
CA ALA A 92 -1.73 2.14 7.37
C ALA A 92 -2.12 0.94 8.25
N VAL A 93 -1.56 0.85 9.45
CA VAL A 93 -1.88 -0.19 10.43
C VAL A 93 -3.31 -0.02 10.95
N GLY A 94 -3.73 1.20 11.25
CA GLY A 94 -5.12 1.47 11.68
C GLY A 94 -6.14 1.09 10.62
N ALA A 95 -5.87 1.42 9.36
CA ALA A 95 -6.69 1.00 8.23
C ALA A 95 -6.76 -0.53 8.08
N LEU A 96 -5.66 -1.25 8.36
CA LEU A 96 -5.62 -2.71 8.33
C LEU A 96 -6.44 -3.38 9.43
N HIS A 97 -6.55 -2.73 10.60
CA HIS A 97 -7.31 -3.25 11.75
C HIS A 97 -8.83 -3.02 11.63
N GLU A 98 -9.29 -2.25 10.64
CA GLU A 98 -10.73 -2.15 10.38
C GLU A 98 -11.27 -3.53 9.95
N PRO A 99 -12.35 -4.05 10.58
CA PRO A 99 -12.97 -5.29 10.16
C PRO A 99 -13.33 -5.23 8.68
N ARG A 100 -12.82 -6.18 7.90
CA ARG A 100 -13.23 -6.32 6.51
C ARG A 100 -14.66 -6.82 6.50
N SER A 101 -15.57 -6.08 5.87
CA SER A 101 -16.92 -6.56 5.60
C SER A 101 -16.82 -7.90 4.88
N ASN A 102 -17.33 -8.95 5.51
CA ASN A 102 -17.32 -10.29 4.92
C ASN A 102 -18.41 -10.32 3.84
N PRO A 103 -18.08 -10.52 2.55
CA PRO A 103 -19.09 -10.55 1.49
C PRO A 103 -20.09 -11.71 1.64
N THR A 104 -19.80 -12.68 2.52
CA THR A 104 -20.66 -13.84 2.81
C THR A 104 -21.43 -13.70 4.14
N ASP A 105 -21.42 -12.53 4.78
CA ASP A 105 -22.17 -12.36 6.04
C ASP A 105 -23.68 -12.51 5.80
N PRO A 106 -24.34 -13.53 6.38
CA PRO A 106 -25.78 -13.75 6.23
C PRO A 106 -26.64 -12.63 6.85
N ASN A 107 -26.07 -11.76 7.68
CA ASN A 107 -26.77 -10.63 8.31
C ASN A 107 -26.98 -9.41 7.39
N GLY A 108 -26.58 -9.50 6.11
CA GLY A 108 -26.86 -8.44 5.13
C GLY A 108 -26.02 -7.17 5.30
N GLU A 109 -24.84 -7.27 5.93
CA GLU A 109 -23.91 -6.13 5.94
C GLU A 109 -23.50 -5.78 4.50
N ILE A 110 -23.69 -4.50 4.16
CA ILE A 110 -23.35 -3.93 2.87
C ILE A 110 -21.85 -4.19 2.59
N ALA A 111 -21.53 -4.92 1.52
CA ALA A 111 -20.15 -5.19 1.14
C ALA A 111 -19.41 -3.89 0.81
N MET A 112 -18.37 -3.58 1.57
CA MET A 112 -17.60 -2.34 1.46
C MET A 112 -16.12 -2.63 1.22
N VAL A 113 -15.45 -1.71 0.52
CA VAL A 113 -13.98 -1.68 0.50
C VAL A 113 -13.46 -1.38 1.92
N PRO A 114 -12.36 -2.01 2.37
CA PRO A 114 -11.74 -1.65 3.64
C PRO A 114 -11.37 -0.16 3.68
N VAL A 115 -11.40 0.44 4.86
CA VAL A 115 -10.96 1.82 5.09
C VAL A 115 -9.53 1.98 4.55
N SER A 116 -9.32 3.03 3.75
CA SER A 116 -7.99 3.41 3.29
C SER A 116 -7.30 4.33 4.31
N PRO A 117 -5.96 4.43 4.33
CA PRO A 117 -5.24 5.35 5.22
C PRO A 117 -5.71 6.81 5.08
N ARG A 118 -6.09 7.24 3.86
CA ARG A 118 -6.64 8.58 3.59
C ARG A 118 -8.01 8.78 4.24
N GLU A 119 -8.86 7.78 4.16
CA GLU A 119 -10.19 7.82 4.76
C GLU A 119 -10.09 7.84 6.27
N LEU A 120 -9.22 7.00 6.85
CA LEU A 120 -8.92 7.02 8.28
C LEU A 120 -8.41 8.38 8.74
N LEU A 121 -7.48 8.99 8.00
CA LEU A 121 -6.99 10.34 8.32
C LEU A 121 -8.12 11.38 8.29
N THR A 122 -9.05 11.26 7.34
CA THR A 122 -10.20 12.17 7.24
C THR A 122 -11.12 12.03 8.46
N LEU A 123 -11.42 10.80 8.86
CA LEU A 123 -12.22 10.51 10.05
C LEU A 123 -11.51 10.99 11.33
N LEU A 124 -10.22 10.68 11.51
CA LEU A 124 -9.43 11.17 12.65
C LEU A 124 -9.44 12.69 12.74
N ARG A 125 -9.32 13.40 11.61
CA ARG A 125 -9.40 14.86 11.60
C ARG A 125 -10.77 15.37 12.03
N VAL A 126 -11.86 14.65 11.78
CA VAL A 126 -13.23 15.05 12.16
C VAL A 126 -13.46 14.80 13.65
N PHE A 127 -12.98 13.67 14.17
CA PHE A 127 -13.31 13.22 15.52
C PHE A 127 -12.26 13.56 16.60
N ALA A 128 -10.97 13.66 16.25
CA ALA A 128 -9.88 13.73 17.24
C ALA A 128 -9.17 15.08 17.33
N LEU A 129 -9.29 15.96 16.33
CA LEU A 129 -8.62 17.28 16.34
C LEU A 129 -9.62 18.38 16.75
N PRO A 130 -9.33 19.18 17.80
CA PRO A 130 -10.13 20.35 18.14
C PRO A 130 -10.11 21.33 16.98
N ARG A 131 -11.25 21.57 16.34
CA ARG A 131 -11.33 22.47 15.18
C ARG A 131 -11.94 23.82 15.56
N PRO A 132 -11.41 24.94 15.05
CA PRO A 132 -12.18 26.16 14.96
C PRO A 132 -13.11 26.05 13.73
N ARG A 133 -14.43 26.00 13.96
CA ARG A 133 -15.47 26.26 12.95
C ARG A 133 -15.60 25.30 11.75
N GLN A 134 -16.15 24.11 11.96
CA GLN A 134 -16.99 23.50 10.93
C GLN A 134 -18.22 22.84 11.57
N ASP A 135 -19.41 23.22 11.10
CA ASP A 135 -20.70 22.55 11.33
C ASP A 135 -20.79 21.21 10.57
N THR A 136 -19.67 20.48 10.45
CA THR A 136 -19.68 19.18 9.78
C THR A 136 -20.20 18.17 10.79
N ASP A 137 -21.47 17.82 10.67
CA ASP A 137 -22.09 16.75 11.43
C ASP A 137 -21.23 15.47 11.32
N PRO A 138 -20.67 14.95 12.43
CA PRO A 138 -19.86 13.75 12.42
C PRO A 138 -20.61 12.53 11.86
N THR A 139 -21.94 12.50 11.98
CA THR A 139 -22.77 11.44 11.41
C THR A 139 -22.80 11.51 9.89
N HIS A 140 -22.81 12.73 9.32
CA HIS A 140 -22.71 12.93 7.87
C HIS A 140 -21.37 12.45 7.32
N ALA A 141 -20.27 12.69 8.05
CA ALA A 141 -18.94 12.20 7.65
C ALA A 141 -18.88 10.66 7.60
N LEU A 142 -19.45 9.97 8.60
CA LEU A 142 -19.54 8.51 8.62
C LEU A 142 -20.46 7.96 7.54
N HIS A 143 -21.62 8.60 7.32
CA HIS A 143 -22.55 8.24 6.27
C HIS A 143 -21.89 8.34 4.88
N TRP A 144 -21.22 9.45 4.61
CA TRP A 144 -20.50 9.66 3.35
C TRP A 144 -19.36 8.66 3.15
N SER A 145 -18.63 8.33 4.23
CA SER A 145 -17.59 7.29 4.21
C SER A 145 -18.19 5.94 3.81
N ARG A 146 -19.28 5.53 4.45
CA ARG A 146 -19.97 4.26 4.18
C ARG A 146 -20.48 4.19 2.74
N TRP A 147 -21.17 5.24 2.30
CA TRP A 147 -21.71 5.34 0.94
C TRP A 147 -20.60 5.21 -0.11
N ARG A 148 -19.50 5.95 0.04
CA ARG A 148 -18.37 5.93 -0.91
C ARG A 148 -17.73 4.54 -0.98
N ARG A 149 -17.46 3.91 0.17
CA ARG A 149 -16.80 2.59 0.22
C ARG A 149 -17.67 1.49 -0.37
N HIS A 150 -18.98 1.55 -0.16
CA HIS A 150 -19.93 0.66 -0.83
C HIS A 150 -19.95 0.89 -2.35
N HIS A 151 -20.02 2.15 -2.79
CA HIS A 151 -20.04 2.47 -4.22
C HIS A 151 -18.74 2.05 -4.92
N GLN A 152 -17.58 2.22 -4.26
CA GLN A 152 -16.29 1.73 -4.75
C GLN A 152 -16.25 0.20 -4.88
N HIS A 153 -16.85 -0.51 -3.92
CA HIS A 153 -16.97 -1.97 -4.00
C HIS A 153 -17.80 -2.38 -5.22
N GLN A 154 -18.96 -1.74 -5.43
CA GLN A 154 -19.81 -1.98 -6.60
C GLN A 154 -19.07 -1.69 -7.91
N ALA A 155 -18.39 -0.55 -8.02
CA ALA A 155 -17.62 -0.19 -9.20
C ALA A 155 -16.51 -1.22 -9.50
N THR A 156 -15.81 -1.69 -8.46
CA THR A 156 -14.78 -2.73 -8.56
C THR A 156 -15.37 -4.05 -9.05
N ALA A 157 -16.52 -4.46 -8.51
CA ALA A 157 -17.22 -5.68 -8.92
C ALA A 157 -17.70 -5.60 -10.37
N CYS A 158 -18.28 -4.47 -10.79
CA CYS A 158 -18.64 -4.23 -12.20
C CYS A 158 -17.42 -4.29 -13.12
N HIS A 159 -16.32 -3.65 -12.74
CA HIS A 159 -15.09 -3.67 -13.53
C HIS A 159 -14.50 -5.08 -13.66
N ARG A 160 -14.47 -5.86 -12.58
CA ARG A 160 -14.02 -7.27 -12.62
C ARG A 160 -14.89 -8.12 -13.53
N ARG A 161 -16.22 -8.04 -13.38
CA ARG A 161 -17.19 -8.74 -14.24
C ARG A 161 -17.01 -8.39 -15.72
N TRP A 162 -16.80 -7.12 -16.02
CA TRP A 162 -16.52 -6.68 -17.39
C TRP A 162 -15.24 -7.29 -17.96
N ASN A 163 -14.16 -7.31 -17.17
CA ASN A 163 -12.90 -7.91 -17.58
C ASN A 163 -13.02 -9.43 -17.80
N GLU A 164 -13.81 -10.12 -16.97
CA GLU A 164 -14.09 -11.56 -17.13
C GLU A 164 -14.84 -11.84 -18.43
N ILE A 165 -15.93 -11.10 -18.71
CA ILE A 165 -16.70 -11.23 -19.95
C ILE A 165 -15.79 -10.98 -21.18
N THR A 166 -14.98 -9.92 -21.12
CA THR A 166 -14.07 -9.57 -22.23
C THR A 166 -12.97 -10.62 -22.41
N ALA A 167 -12.46 -11.19 -21.32
CA ALA A 167 -11.45 -12.25 -21.38
C ALA A 167 -11.99 -13.52 -22.05
N VAL A 168 -13.22 -13.92 -21.72
CA VAL A 168 -13.90 -15.06 -22.37
C VAL A 168 -14.17 -14.79 -23.84
N ALA A 169 -14.53 -13.56 -24.22
CA ALA A 169 -14.80 -13.20 -25.61
C ALA A 169 -13.54 -13.12 -26.50
N THR A 170 -12.35 -13.04 -25.89
CA THR A 170 -11.06 -12.92 -26.60
C THR A 170 -10.27 -14.23 -26.66
N THR A 171 -10.76 -15.29 -25.99
CA THR A 171 -10.26 -16.68 -26.09
C THR A 171 -11.02 -17.45 -27.16
#